data_AF-A0AA51RQ30-F1
#
_entry.id   AF-A0AA51RQ30-F1
#
_cell.length_a   1.000
_cell.length_b   1.000
_cell.length_c   1.000
_cell.angle_alpha   90.00
_cell.angle_beta   90.00
_cell.angle_gamma   90.00
#
_symmetry.space_group_name_H-M   'P 1'
#
loop_
_entity.id
_entity.type
_entity.pdbx_description
1 polymer ?
#
loop_
_entity_poly.entity_id
_entity_poly.type
_entity_poly.pdbx_seq_one_letter_code
_entity_poly.pdbx_strand_id
1 'polypeptide(L)'
;ANLVKTIKKLRRKDDISPEVSVVRDIRERELRLYTDAGRVCRPLFIVENQQLALQKKHIQWLNQGYRGDDGEEFKWEQLVKTGIIELLDAEEEETVMISMTPEDLENS
;
A
#
# COMPACT_ATOMS: atom_id res chain seq x y z
N ALA A 1 11.40 -2.21 -16.30
CA ALA A 1 10.74 -1.40 -15.24
C ALA A 1 9.29 -1.81 -14.94
N ASN A 2 8.62 -2.60 -15.80
CA ASN A 2 7.21 -2.97 -15.61
C ASN A 2 6.95 -4.02 -14.52
N LEU A 3 7.88 -4.97 -14.32
CA LEU A 3 7.66 -6.11 -13.43
C LEU A 3 7.34 -5.70 -11.97
N VAL A 4 8.14 -4.82 -11.38
CA VAL A 4 7.92 -4.37 -9.98
C VAL A 4 6.59 -3.63 -9.83
N LYS A 5 6.20 -2.81 -10.81
CA LYS A 5 4.88 -2.16 -10.82
C LYS A 5 3.76 -3.19 -10.88
N THR A 6 3.91 -4.24 -11.68
CA THR A 6 2.93 -5.32 -11.76
C THR A 6 2.83 -6.09 -10.45
N ILE A 7 3.95 -6.47 -9.82
CA ILE A 7 3.96 -7.19 -8.55
C ILE A 7 3.30 -6.36 -7.44
N LYS A 8 3.65 -5.06 -7.31
CA LYS A 8 3.01 -4.17 -6.33
C LYS A 8 1.50 -4.03 -6.59
N LYS A 9 1.07 -3.98 -7.87
CA LYS A 9 -0.35 -3.96 -8.22
C LYS A 9 -1.08 -5.25 -7.85
N LEU A 10 -0.43 -6.41 -7.99
CA LEU A 10 -1.00 -7.69 -7.57
C LEU A 10 -1.11 -7.78 -6.03
N ARG A 11 -0.11 -7.29 -5.29
CA ARG A 11 -0.16 -7.15 -3.82
C ARG A 11 -1.33 -6.30 -3.35
N ARG A 12 -1.56 -5.16 -4.02
CA ARG A 12 -2.68 -4.25 -3.71
C ARG A 12 -4.07 -4.76 -4.10
N LYS A 13 -4.15 -5.86 -4.86
CA LYS A 13 -5.40 -6.50 -5.29
C LYS A 13 -5.72 -7.77 -4.53
N ASP A 14 -4.94 -8.09 -3.48
CA ASP A 14 -5.05 -9.33 -2.71
C ASP A 14 -4.65 -10.60 -3.49
N ASP A 15 -4.09 -10.47 -4.69
CA ASP A 15 -3.56 -11.61 -5.47
C ASP A 15 -2.24 -12.14 -4.87
N ILE A 16 -1.51 -11.28 -4.17
CA ILE A 16 -0.29 -11.60 -3.42
C ILE A 16 -0.51 -11.13 -1.98
N SER A 17 -0.09 -11.95 -1.00
CA SER A 17 -0.22 -11.57 0.41
C SER A 17 0.37 -10.18 0.69
N PRO A 18 -0.36 -9.29 1.38
CA PRO A 18 0.11 -7.95 1.74
C PRO A 18 1.43 -7.93 2.53
N GLU A 19 1.79 -9.05 3.16
CA GLU A 19 3.01 -9.21 3.95
C GLU A 19 4.27 -9.46 3.10
N VAL A 20 4.10 -9.80 1.82
CA VAL A 20 5.23 -10.03 0.91
C VAL A 20 5.92 -8.71 0.62
N SER A 21 7.21 -8.62 0.90
CA SER A 21 8.02 -7.44 0.60
C SER A 21 8.72 -7.55 -0.73
N VAL A 22 8.78 -6.43 -1.44
CA VAL A 22 9.26 -6.32 -2.82
C VAL A 22 10.26 -5.18 -2.91
N VAL A 23 11.55 -5.52 -2.81
CA VAL A 23 12.64 -4.54 -2.81
C VAL A 23 13.37 -4.57 -4.14
N ARG A 24 13.44 -3.42 -4.81
CA ARG A 24 14.14 -3.28 -6.09
C ARG A 24 15.38 -2.40 -5.93
N ASP A 25 16.54 -3.02 -5.93
CA ASP A 25 17.80 -2.31 -5.98
C ASP A 25 18.12 -1.91 -7.43
N ILE A 26 18.02 -0.61 -7.73
CA ILE A 26 18.27 -0.08 -9.07
C ILE A 26 19.78 -0.06 -9.39
N ARG A 27 20.62 0.14 -8.37
CA ARG A 27 22.08 0.28 -8.52
C ARG A 27 22.70 -1.08 -8.84
N GLU A 28 22.36 -2.09 -8.03
CA GLU A 28 22.84 -3.46 -8.18
C GLU A 28 22.04 -4.28 -9.22
N ARG A 29 20.96 -3.70 -9.76
CA ARG A 29 20.06 -4.34 -10.73
C ARG A 29 19.42 -5.62 -10.19
N GLU A 30 19.09 -5.65 -8.91
CA GLU A 30 18.54 -6.80 -8.21
C GLU A 30 17.07 -6.57 -7.82
N LEU A 31 16.30 -7.66 -7.78
CA LEU A 31 14.94 -7.70 -7.23
C LEU A 31 14.91 -8.77 -6.14
N ARG A 32 14.60 -8.37 -4.91
CA ARG A 32 14.48 -9.24 -3.75
C ARG A 32 13.02 -9.35 -3.35
N LEU A 33 12.58 -10.58 -3.08
CA LEU A 33 11.24 -10.90 -2.62
C LEU A 33 11.35 -11.62 -1.29
N TYR A 34 10.67 -11.10 -0.28
CA TYR A 34 10.68 -11.67 1.07
C TYR A 34 9.28 -12.14 1.44
N THR A 35 9.18 -13.41 1.83
CA THR A 35 7.94 -14.08 2.28
C THR A 35 8.13 -14.75 3.64
N ASP A 36 9.23 -14.43 4.32
CA ASP A 36 9.56 -14.89 5.65
C ASP A 36 8.69 -14.20 6.71
N ALA A 37 8.53 -14.89 7.83
CA ALA A 37 7.82 -14.42 9.00
C ALA A 37 8.78 -13.67 9.96
N GLY A 38 8.23 -12.84 10.83
CA GLY A 38 8.99 -12.12 11.86
C GLY A 38 9.51 -10.74 11.44
N ARG A 39 9.29 -10.35 10.17
CA ARG A 39 9.49 -8.96 9.72
C ARG A 39 8.46 -8.04 10.38
N VAL A 40 8.92 -6.86 10.78
CA VAL A 40 8.06 -5.82 11.34
C VAL A 40 7.59 -4.93 10.20
N CYS A 41 6.27 -4.86 10.01
CA CYS A 41 5.66 -4.01 9.00
C CYS A 41 4.85 -2.89 9.67
N ARG A 42 4.83 -1.70 9.07
CA ARG A 42 3.89 -0.63 9.44
C ARG A 42 2.98 -0.26 8.28
N PRO A 43 1.70 0.07 8.56
CA PRO A 43 0.78 0.52 7.52
C PRO A 43 1.05 1.97 7.13
N LEU A 44 1.06 2.25 5.82
CA LEU A 44 1.18 3.58 5.24
C LEU A 44 0.09 3.82 4.19
N PHE A 45 -0.29 5.09 3.98
CA PHE A 45 -1.20 5.45 2.90
C PHE A 45 -0.50 5.43 1.55
N ILE A 46 -1.17 4.87 0.56
CA ILE A 46 -0.68 4.88 -0.83
C ILE A 46 -0.89 6.27 -1.43
N VAL A 47 0.13 6.77 -2.11
CA VAL A 47 0.10 7.98 -2.94
C VAL A 47 0.23 7.57 -4.40
N GLU A 48 -0.72 8.01 -5.23
CA GLU A 48 -0.68 7.85 -6.69
C GLU A 48 -0.83 9.22 -7.36
N ASN A 49 0.05 9.54 -8.31
CA ASN A 49 0.06 10.83 -9.01
C ASN A 49 0.02 12.05 -8.07
N GLN A 50 0.81 12.00 -6.99
CA GLN A 50 0.88 13.05 -5.96
C GLN A 50 -0.43 13.27 -5.19
N GLN A 51 -1.37 12.32 -5.24
CA GLN A 51 -2.61 12.37 -4.49
C GLN A 51 -2.73 11.12 -3.61
N LEU A 52 -3.28 11.31 -2.40
CA LEU A 52 -3.60 10.19 -1.53
C LEU A 52 -4.68 9.32 -2.17
N ALA A 53 -4.48 8.00 -2.13
CA ALA A 53 -5.52 7.04 -2.48
C ALA A 53 -6.71 7.11 -1.50
N LEU A 54 -6.46 7.53 -0.25
CA LEU A 54 -7.51 7.81 0.73
C LEU A 54 -8.33 9.05 0.32
N GLN A 55 -9.64 8.88 0.18
CA GLN A 55 -10.58 9.93 -0.15
C GLN A 55 -11.62 10.10 0.96
N LYS A 56 -12.27 11.28 1.04
CA LYS A 56 -13.31 11.56 2.03
C LYS A 56 -14.46 10.54 2.04
N LYS A 57 -14.78 9.96 0.87
CA LYS A 57 -15.80 8.90 0.75
C LYS A 57 -15.46 7.65 1.56
N HIS A 58 -14.18 7.26 1.60
CA HIS A 58 -13.72 6.08 2.36
C HIS A 58 -13.89 6.31 3.87
N ILE A 59 -13.66 7.53 4.33
CA ILE A 59 -13.87 7.91 5.74
C ILE A 59 -15.37 7.87 6.09
N GLN A 60 -16.23 8.35 5.20
CA GLN A 60 -17.68 8.26 5.39
C GLN A 60 -18.14 6.81 5.45
N TRP A 61 -17.63 5.95 4.58
CA TRP A 61 -17.92 4.51 4.56
C TRP A 61 -17.52 3.83 5.87
N LEU A 62 -16.34 4.13 6.41
CA LEU A 62 -15.89 3.64 7.71
C LEU A 62 -16.82 4.07 8.86
N ASN A 63 -17.24 5.33 8.88
CA ASN A 63 -18.09 5.87 9.95
C ASN A 63 -19.53 5.38 9.90
N GLN A 64 -20.06 5.13 8.70
CA GLN A 64 -21.46 4.74 8.49
C GLN A 64 -21.65 3.22 8.44
N GLY A 65 -20.57 2.44 8.48
CA GLY A 65 -20.62 0.99 8.31
C GLY A 65 -21.11 0.60 6.92
N TYR A 66 -20.62 1.30 5.88
CA TYR A 66 -20.93 0.97 4.49
C TYR A 66 -20.59 -0.49 4.20
N ARG A 67 -21.46 -1.16 3.45
CA ARG A 67 -21.25 -2.52 2.97
C ARG A 67 -21.08 -2.50 1.46
N GLY A 68 -20.06 -3.20 0.98
CA GLY A 68 -19.81 -3.36 -0.44
C GLY A 68 -20.86 -4.26 -1.11
N ASP A 69 -20.71 -4.44 -2.42
CA ASP A 69 -21.59 -5.30 -3.22
C ASP A 69 -21.47 -6.80 -2.82
N ASP A 70 -20.35 -7.17 -2.21
CA ASP A 70 -20.08 -8.48 -1.61
C ASP A 70 -20.76 -8.68 -0.24
N GLY A 71 -21.38 -7.62 0.30
CA GLY A 71 -22.00 -7.61 1.62
C GLY A 71 -21.02 -7.44 2.79
N GLU A 72 -19.72 -7.31 2.53
CA GLU A 72 -18.70 -7.09 3.56
C GLU A 72 -18.70 -5.64 4.04
N GLU A 73 -18.48 -5.44 5.33
CA GLU A 73 -18.35 -4.10 5.91
C GLU A 73 -17.01 -3.49 5.53
N PHE A 74 -17.05 -2.22 5.12
CA PHE A 74 -15.87 -1.45 4.79
C PHE A 74 -15.06 -1.14 6.06
N LYS A 75 -14.07 -1.98 6.33
CA LYS A 75 -13.20 -1.95 7.52
C LYS A 75 -11.72 -1.96 7.10
N TRP A 76 -10.84 -2.22 8.05
CA TRP A 76 -9.39 -2.30 7.83
C TRP A 76 -8.99 -3.21 6.66
N GLU A 77 -9.51 -4.44 6.63
CA GLU A 77 -9.20 -5.41 5.58
C GLU A 77 -9.53 -4.86 4.19
N GLN A 78 -10.65 -4.15 4.07
CA GLN A 78 -11.05 -3.51 2.82
C GLN A 78 -10.12 -2.35 2.45
N LEU A 79 -9.60 -1.58 3.40
CA LEU A 79 -8.59 -0.53 3.12
C LEU A 79 -7.29 -1.12 2.53
N VAL A 80 -6.89 -2.30 3.00
CA VAL A 80 -5.71 -3.00 2.48
C VAL A 80 -6.01 -3.60 1.10
N LYS A 81 -7.12 -4.36 0.96
CA LYS A 81 -7.53 -5.02 -0.29
C LYS A 81 -7.86 -4.05 -1.43
N THR A 82 -8.32 -2.84 -1.11
CA THR A 82 -8.61 -1.81 -2.11
C THR A 82 -7.39 -0.95 -2.47
N GLY A 83 -6.23 -1.23 -1.87
CA GLY A 83 -5.00 -0.49 -2.15
C GLY A 83 -5.04 0.96 -1.65
N ILE A 84 -5.74 1.23 -0.54
CA ILE A 84 -5.68 2.53 0.15
C ILE A 84 -4.50 2.56 1.13
N ILE A 85 -4.27 1.44 1.81
CA ILE A 85 -3.18 1.24 2.76
C ILE A 85 -2.27 0.13 2.24
N GLU A 86 -0.96 0.29 2.42
CA GLU A 86 0.06 -0.72 2.12
C GLU A 86 0.88 -1.00 3.38
N LEU A 87 1.19 -2.27 3.64
CA LEU A 87 2.10 -2.67 4.71
C LEU A 87 3.52 -2.61 4.17
N LEU A 88 4.38 -1.88 4.88
CA LEU A 88 5.77 -1.67 4.49
C LEU A 88 6.69 -2.19 5.59
N ASP A 89 7.69 -2.98 5.21
CA ASP A 89 8.77 -3.39 6.12
C ASP A 89 9.97 -2.45 6.04
N ALA A 90 10.91 -2.64 6.97
CA ALA A 90 12.09 -1.79 7.10
C ALA A 90 12.95 -1.77 5.83
N GLU A 91 13.08 -2.91 5.14
CA GLU A 91 13.85 -3.03 3.91
C GLU A 91 13.18 -2.33 2.72
N GLU A 92 11.85 -2.42 2.57
CA GLU A 92 11.15 -1.70 1.51
C GLU A 92 11.14 -0.18 1.76
N GLU A 93 11.10 0.24 3.04
CA GLU A 93 11.17 1.64 3.47
C GLU A 93 12.40 2.39 2.94
N GLU A 94 13.55 1.74 2.83
CA GLU A 94 14.78 2.37 2.31
C GLU A 94 14.68 2.80 0.84
N THR A 95 13.74 2.21 0.09
CA THR A 95 13.63 2.39 -1.37
C THR A 95 12.41 3.22 -1.79
N VAL A 96 11.56 3.62 -0.85
CA VAL A 96 10.37 4.43 -1.11
C VAL A 96 10.57 5.88 -0.65
N MET A 97 9.69 6.77 -1.11
CA MET A 97 9.61 8.13 -0.58
C MET A 97 8.33 8.25 0.25
N ILE A 98 8.48 8.79 1.47
CA ILE A 98 7.38 8.97 2.42
C ILE A 98 7.18 10.46 2.65
N SER A 99 5.97 10.92 2.39
CA SER A 99 5.51 12.25 2.78
C SER A 99 5.18 12.26 4.26
N MET A 100 5.69 13.23 5.02
CA MET A 100 5.44 13.30 6.47
C MET A 100 4.02 13.74 6.76
N THR A 101 3.52 14.69 5.97
CA THR A 101 2.13 15.13 6.03
C THR A 101 1.48 15.06 4.65
N PRO A 102 0.14 14.98 4.58
CA PRO A 102 -0.60 15.12 3.32
C PRO A 102 -0.37 16.47 2.63
N GLU A 103 -0.12 17.54 3.39
CA GLU A 103 0.08 18.90 2.88
C GLU A 103 1.39 19.03 2.08
N ASP A 104 2.40 18.23 2.42
CA ASP A 104 3.67 18.19 1.68
C ASP A 104 3.48 17.68 0.23
N LEU A 105 2.42 16.90 -0.03
CA LEU A 105 2.09 16.44 -1.38
C LEU A 105 1.57 17.56 -2.29
N GLU A 106 0.94 18.60 -1.73
CA GLU A 106 0.44 19.75 -2.49
C GLU A 106 1.56 20.71 -2.92
N ASN A 107 2.68 20.69 -2.19
CA ASN A 107 3.83 21.58 -2.39
C ASN A 107 4.98 20.95 -3.20
N SER A 108 4.81 19.72 -3.70
CA SER A 108 5.84 18.93 -4.39
C SER A 108 5.79 19.01 -5.92
#